data_AF-A0A537HC95-F1
#
_entry.id   AF-A0A537HC95-F1
#
_cell.length_a   1.000
_cell.length_b   1.000
_cell.length_c   1.000
_cell.angle_alpha   90.00
_cell.angle_beta   90.00
_cell.angle_gamma   90.00
#
_symmetry.space_group_name_H-M   'P 1'
#
loop_
_entity.id
_entity.type
_entity.pdbx_description
1 polymer ?
#
loop_
_entity_poly.entity_id
_entity_poly.type
_entity_poly.pdbx_seq_one_letter_code
_entity_poly.pdbx_strand_id
1 'polypeptide(L)' 'MLRWRKNFLSSTGTLLLHKLPLRTASCMFKQIDYVMIGVSNMDQSVGFYKDALGMPLKYKTNEWTEFQNINDRLHCF' A
#
# COMPACT_ATOMS: atom_id res chain seq x y z
N MET A 1 -42.95 -37.50 -53.14
CA MET A 1 -42.48 -36.15 -52.76
C MET A 1 -41.83 -36.26 -51.38
N LEU A 2 -40.50 -36.10 -51.34
CA LEU A 2 -39.54 -35.82 -50.24
C LEU A 2 -39.87 -36.35 -48.82
N ARG A 3 -39.26 -37.45 -48.36
CA ARG A 3 -37.86 -37.59 -47.88
C ARG A 3 -37.63 -36.85 -46.54
N TRP A 4 -37.74 -37.63 -45.47
CA TRP A 4 -37.28 -37.41 -44.11
C TRP A 4 -35.94 -36.64 -44.04
N ARG A 5 -35.90 -35.54 -43.28
CA ARG A 5 -34.68 -34.80 -42.90
C ARG A 5 -34.28 -35.27 -41.50
N LYS A 6 -33.24 -36.11 -41.38
CA LYS A 6 -31.81 -35.77 -41.21
C LYS A 6 -31.50 -35.23 -39.81
N ASN A 7 -31.02 -36.16 -38.98
CA ASN A 7 -30.11 -35.92 -37.87
C ASN A 7 -29.04 -34.90 -38.27
N PHE A 8 -28.97 -33.78 -37.55
CA PHE A 8 -27.90 -32.81 -37.68
C PHE A 8 -27.05 -32.85 -36.42
N LEU A 9 -26.04 -33.71 -36.45
CA LEU A 9 -24.85 -33.59 -35.61
C LEU A 9 -24.09 -32.34 -36.08
N SER A 10 -24.05 -31.29 -35.26
CA SER A 10 -23.06 -30.21 -35.39
C SER A 10 -22.16 -30.23 -34.18
N SER A 11 -21.07 -30.96 -34.34
CA SER A 11 -19.90 -30.90 -33.49
C SER A 11 -19.18 -29.59 -33.77
N THR A 12 -19.35 -28.59 -32.91
CA THR A 12 -18.42 -27.47 -32.80
C THR A 12 -18.37 -27.05 -31.33
N GLY A 13 -17.41 -27.62 -30.61
CA GLY A 13 -16.98 -27.09 -29.34
C GLY A 13 -16.39 -25.70 -29.56
N THR A 14 -17.01 -24.70 -28.94
CA THR A 14 -16.38 -23.42 -28.67
C THR A 14 -16.36 -23.27 -27.16
N LEU A 15 -15.30 -23.79 -26.54
CA LEU A 15 -14.92 -23.40 -25.19
C LEU A 15 -14.62 -21.89 -25.26
N LEU A 16 -15.63 -21.09 -24.93
CA LEU A 16 -15.51 -19.65 -24.69
C LEU A 16 -14.61 -19.46 -23.47
N LEU A 17 -13.29 -19.52 -23.70
CA LEU A 17 -12.30 -18.91 -22.83
C LEU A 17 -12.57 -17.40 -22.84
N HIS A 18 -13.49 -16.97 -21.98
CA HIS A 18 -13.58 -15.58 -21.56
C HIS A 18 -12.17 -15.19 -21.12
N LYS A 19 -11.56 -14.27 -21.86
CA LYS A 19 -10.26 -13.68 -21.54
C LYS A 19 -10.39 -13.09 -20.13
N LEU A 20 -9.94 -13.84 -19.13
CA LEU A 20 -9.76 -13.31 -17.79
C LEU A 20 -8.80 -12.13 -17.93
N PRO A 21 -9.19 -10.91 -17.53
CA PRO A 21 -8.24 -9.82 -17.52
C PRO A 21 -7.14 -10.25 -16.56
N LEU A 22 -5.94 -10.46 -17.10
CA LEU A 22 -4.75 -10.57 -16.28
C LEU A 22 -4.66 -9.24 -15.53
N ARG A 23 -5.15 -9.22 -14.28
CA ARG A 23 -4.78 -8.18 -13.34
C ARG A 23 -3.28 -8.32 -13.19
N THR A 24 -2.53 -7.49 -13.91
CA THR A 24 -1.19 -7.12 -13.47
C THR A 24 -1.37 -6.49 -12.10
N ALA A 25 -1.24 -7.31 -11.06
CA ALA A 25 -1.08 -6.82 -9.71
C ALA A 25 0.27 -6.11 -9.69
N SER A 26 0.27 -4.83 -10.06
CA SER A 26 1.39 -3.95 -9.78
C SER A 26 1.51 -3.91 -8.27
N CYS A 27 2.48 -4.63 -7.72
CA CYS A 27 2.92 -4.42 -6.35
C CYS A 27 3.60 -3.06 -6.33
N MET A 28 2.81 -2.00 -6.22
CA MET A 28 3.34 -0.64 -6.06
C MET A 28 4.05 -0.60 -4.71
N PHE A 29 5.34 -0.27 -4.72
CA PHE A 29 6.10 -0.02 -3.51
C PHE A 29 5.42 1.12 -2.74
N LYS A 30 4.91 0.82 -1.54
CA LYS A 30 4.36 1.84 -0.64
C LYS A 30 5.52 2.47 0.12
N GLN A 31 5.60 3.79 0.07
CA GLN A 31 6.54 4.57 0.86
C GLN A 31 6.30 4.34 2.37
N ILE A 32 7.33 4.56 3.18
CA ILE A 32 7.23 4.46 4.63
C ILE A 32 6.47 5.68 5.15
N ASP A 33 5.25 5.48 5.66
CA ASP A 33 4.40 6.59 6.13
C ASP A 33 4.91 7.24 7.43
N TYR A 34 5.55 6.45 8.31
CA TYR A 34 6.13 6.93 9.56
C TYR A 34 7.15 5.94 10.14
N VAL A 35 8.01 6.46 11.02
CA VAL A 35 8.99 5.68 11.79
C VAL A 35 8.72 5.91 13.28
N MET A 36 8.71 4.83 14.08
CA MET A 36 8.61 4.91 15.54
C MET A 36 9.96 4.56 16.17
N ILE A 37 10.40 5.38 17.12
CA ILE A 37 11.66 5.20 17.84
C ILE A 37 11.41 5.31 19.34
N GLY A 38 11.84 4.31 20.10
CA GLY A 38 11.87 4.39 21.56
C GLY A 38 13.09 5.17 22.02
N VAL A 39 12.90 6.11 22.95
CA VAL A 39 13.97 6.96 23.48
C VAL A 39 14.06 6.87 25.00
N SER A 40 15.27 6.91 25.53
CA SER A 40 15.48 6.84 26.98
C SER A 40 15.22 8.17 27.70
N ASN A 41 15.30 9.29 26.97
CA ASN A 41 15.06 10.63 27.51
C ASN A 41 14.40 11.50 26.43
N MET A 42 13.11 11.78 26.60
CA MET A 42 12.32 12.50 25.60
C MET A 42 12.85 13.91 25.34
N ASP A 43 13.26 14.65 26.36
CA ASP A 43 13.69 16.05 26.19
C ASP A 43 15.01 16.16 25.43
N GLN A 44 15.99 15.29 25.73
CA GLN A 44 17.25 15.24 24.99
C GLN A 44 17.01 14.84 23.52
N SER A 45 16.16 13.84 23.29
CA SER A 45 15.82 13.41 21.93
C SER A 45 15.08 14.50 21.16
N VAL A 46 14.17 15.24 21.79
CA VAL A 46 13.49 16.37 21.16
C VAL A 46 14.49 17.45 20.73
N GLY A 47 15.44 17.82 21.60
CA GLY A 47 16.48 18.78 21.24
C GLY A 47 17.33 18.29 20.06
N PHE A 48 17.67 17.00 20.05
CA PHE A 48 18.42 16.42 18.92
C PHE A 48 17.63 16.50 17.60
N TYR A 49 16.41 15.97 17.53
CA TYR A 49 15.65 15.93 16.28
C TYR A 49 15.22 17.33 15.83
N LYS A 50 14.84 18.20 16.76
CA LYS A 50 14.39 19.55 16.44
C LYS A 50 15.54 20.48 16.11
N ASP A 51 16.55 20.55 16.97
CA ASP A 51 17.56 21.62 16.92
C ASP A 51 18.80 21.19 16.14
N ALA A 52 19.24 19.93 16.28
CA ALA A 52 20.41 19.44 15.53
C ALA A 52 20.05 18.99 14.11
N LEU A 53 18.90 18.35 13.92
CA LEU A 53 18.44 17.86 12.61
C LEU A 53 17.42 18.80 11.94
N GLY A 54 16.95 19.83 12.64
CA GLY A 54 16.03 20.82 12.06
C GLY A 54 14.62 20.27 11.81
N MET A 55 14.22 19.14 12.40
CA MET A 55 12.91 18.55 12.16
C MET A 55 11.82 19.33 12.91
N PRO A 56 10.80 19.86 12.20
CA PRO A 56 9.71 20.57 12.84
C PRO A 56 8.95 19.69 13.83
N LEU A 57 8.95 20.10 15.09
CA LEU A 57 8.13 19.51 16.14
C LEU A 57 6.66 19.84 15.86
N LYS A 58 5.81 18.82 15.79
CA LYS A 58 4.38 18.97 15.46
C LYS A 58 3.49 18.79 16.69
N TYR A 59 3.74 17.74 17.46
CA TYR A 59 3.02 17.45 18.71
C TYR A 59 3.99 16.95 19.77
N LYS A 60 3.78 17.35 21.03
CA LYS A 60 4.50 16.84 22.20
C LYS A 60 3.50 16.54 23.30
N THR A 61 3.54 15.32 23.82
CA THR A 61 2.77 14.85 24.98
C THR A 61 3.73 14.25 26.00
N ASN A 62 3.22 13.80 27.15
CA ASN A 62 4.06 13.14 28.15
C ASN A 62 4.48 11.74 27.69
N GLU A 63 3.70 11.11 26.83
CA GLU A 63 3.88 9.73 26.40
C GLU A 63 4.57 9.62 25.04
N TRP A 64 4.44 10.62 24.17
CA TRP A 64 5.02 10.58 22.83
C TRP A 64 5.16 11.96 22.18
N THR A 65 6.00 12.02 21.14
CA THR A 65 6.26 13.22 20.34
C THR A 65 6.21 12.92 18.85
N GLU A 66 5.64 13.83 18.03
CA GLU A 66 5.64 13.77 16.56
C GLU A 66 6.53 14.86 15.95
N PHE A 67 7.36 14.46 15.00
CA PHE A 67 8.09 15.36 14.10
C PHE A 67 7.60 15.18 12.67
N GLN A 68 7.47 16.30 11.97
CA GLN A 68 7.16 16.32 10.55
C GLN A 68 8.47 16.24 9.75
N ASN A 69 8.56 15.35 8.77
CA ASN A 69 9.59 15.39 7.74
C ASN A 69 8.96 15.76 6.39
N ILE A 70 9.79 15.95 5.37
CA ILE A 70 9.39 16.35 4.01
C ILE A 70 8.38 15.37 3.42
N ASN A 71 8.60 14.05 3.60
CA ASN A 71 7.71 13.02 3.05
C ASN A 71 7.10 12.09 4.11
N ASP A 72 7.76 11.96 5.27
CA ASP A 72 7.40 10.94 6.28
C ASP A 72 7.25 11.60 7.67
N ARG A 73 6.84 10.84 8.68
CA ARG A 73 6.72 11.32 10.08
C ARG A 73 7.59 10.52 11.03
N LEU A 74 8.13 11.17 12.06
CA LEU A 74 8.88 10.51 13.14
C LEU A 74 8.10 10.60 14.44
N HIS A 75 7.86 9.45 15.08
CA HIS A 75 7.22 9.34 16.38
C HIS A 75 8.22 8.84 17.41
N CYS A 76 8.38 9.57 18.50
CA CYS A 76 9.21 9.16 19.63
C CYS A 76 8.33 8.75 20.81
N PHE A 77 8.67 7.66 21.48
CA PHE A 77 8.02 7.15 22.70
C PHE A 77 9.05 6.98 23.82
#